data_AF-A0A0M2XYW7-F1
#
_entry.id   AF-A0A0M2XYW7-F1
#
_cell.length_a   1.000
_cell.length_b   1.000
_cell.length_c   1.000
_cell.angle_alpha   90.00
_cell.angle_beta   90.00
_cell.angle_gamma   90.00
#
_symmetry.space_group_name_H-M   'P 1'
#
loop_
_entity.id
_entity.type
_entity.pdbx_description
1 polymer ?
#
loop_
_entity_poly.entity_id
_entity_poly.type
_entity_poly.pdbx_seq_one_letter_code
_entity_poly.pdbx_strand_id
1 'polypeptide(L)'
;MMKTAKIQKTKVYRRRCEELHMQIYYRMLLQRISRHLSPEEVSFLMGKSFDFINKVEIFKIKRIFVHDLVVMQHVLEIKSMNELMPYGIDLASQKYTYELHLTKLGDRVIYELYKVDVEQEQKVLEFKLIDIRHDLDPYEISTIEEVKKISALLDENMAMGYFNEEKRPDEIHNLCCAKLDRDIHPKNLIKVLDDFLNRSDERKVIRKASQYGFGYILAAPMESTEKK
;
A
#
# COMPACT_ATOMS: atom_id res chain seq x y z
N MET A 1 8.96 -6.97 39.25
CA MET A 1 7.85 -6.32 38.52
C MET A 1 7.57 -7.11 37.25
N MET A 2 6.44 -7.83 37.21
CA MET A 2 5.98 -8.56 36.03
C MET A 2 5.58 -7.56 34.94
N LYS A 3 6.26 -7.57 33.80
CA LYS A 3 5.85 -6.81 32.62
C LYS A 3 4.57 -7.44 32.07
N THR A 4 3.51 -6.65 32.06
CA THR A 4 2.18 -6.95 31.53
C THR A 4 2.29 -7.63 30.16
N ALA A 5 1.68 -8.80 30.01
CA ALA A 5 1.66 -9.55 28.75
C ALA A 5 1.10 -8.65 27.63
N LYS A 6 1.95 -8.31 26.66
CA LYS A 6 1.58 -7.47 25.50
C LYS A 6 0.47 -8.17 24.71
N ILE A 7 -0.60 -7.44 24.47
CA ILE A 7 -1.81 -7.82 23.73
C ILE A 7 -1.46 -8.62 22.46
N GLN A 8 -1.60 -9.94 22.52
CA GLN A 8 -1.68 -10.81 21.36
C GLN A 8 -3.12 -10.76 20.87
N LYS A 9 -3.37 -10.08 19.75
CA LYS A 9 -4.69 -10.05 19.13
C LYS A 9 -4.62 -10.75 17.79
N THR A 10 -5.21 -11.93 17.73
CA THR A 10 -5.45 -12.65 16.47
C THR A 10 -6.83 -12.29 15.93
N LYS A 11 -6.89 -11.91 14.66
CA LYS A 11 -8.13 -11.75 13.91
C LYS A 11 -8.19 -12.81 12.83
N VAL A 12 -9.37 -13.39 12.62
CA VAL A 12 -9.58 -14.41 11.59
C VAL A 12 -10.49 -13.85 10.50
N TYR A 13 -10.05 -13.96 9.25
CA TYR A 13 -10.79 -13.56 8.06
C TYR A 13 -11.03 -14.78 7.17
N ARG A 14 -12.22 -14.89 6.57
CA ARG A 14 -12.61 -16.07 5.79
C ARG A 14 -12.98 -15.69 4.36
N ARG A 15 -12.60 -16.54 3.39
CA ARG A 15 -12.98 -16.37 1.98
C ARG A 15 -13.11 -17.71 1.27
N ARG A 16 -14.15 -17.86 0.45
CA ARG A 16 -14.29 -18.99 -0.49
C ARG A 16 -13.87 -18.57 -1.89
N CYS A 17 -12.88 -19.24 -2.47
CA CYS A 17 -12.40 -18.96 -3.82
C CYS A 17 -11.56 -20.12 -4.42
N GLU A 18 -11.22 -20.01 -5.69
CA GLU A 18 -10.26 -20.88 -6.38
C GLU A 18 -8.84 -20.70 -5.83
N GLU A 19 -8.03 -21.73 -5.98
CA GLU A 19 -6.63 -21.78 -5.52
C GLU A 19 -5.76 -20.71 -6.20
N LEU A 20 -5.99 -20.43 -7.48
CA LEU A 20 -5.30 -19.37 -8.22
C LEU A 20 -5.37 -18.02 -7.51
N HIS A 21 -6.53 -17.66 -6.95
CA HIS A 21 -6.68 -16.41 -6.22
C HIS A 21 -5.84 -16.36 -4.95
N MET A 22 -5.62 -17.50 -4.28
CA MET A 22 -4.78 -17.58 -3.08
C MET A 22 -3.29 -17.58 -3.43
N GLN A 23 -2.91 -18.17 -4.55
CA GLN A 23 -1.54 -18.07 -5.07
C GLN A 23 -1.17 -16.63 -5.45
N ILE A 24 -2.07 -15.91 -6.13
CA ILE A 24 -1.89 -14.48 -6.41
C ILE A 24 -1.80 -13.68 -5.10
N TYR A 25 -2.71 -13.95 -4.16
CA TYR A 25 -2.72 -13.30 -2.84
C TYR A 25 -1.42 -13.49 -2.06
N TYR A 26 -0.91 -14.72 -2.00
CA TYR A 26 0.36 -15.05 -1.36
C TYR A 26 1.52 -14.25 -1.97
N ARG A 27 1.59 -14.21 -3.30
CA ARG A 27 2.63 -13.48 -4.04
C ARG A 27 2.55 -11.98 -3.81
N MET A 28 1.35 -11.41 -3.80
CA MET A 28 1.15 -10.00 -3.47
C MET A 28 1.66 -9.65 -2.07
N LEU A 29 1.31 -10.46 -1.06
CA LEU A 29 1.80 -10.29 0.31
C LEU A 29 3.32 -10.41 0.38
N LEU A 30 3.88 -11.45 -0.23
CA LEU A 30 5.32 -11.72 -0.22
C LEU A 30 6.09 -10.53 -0.82
N GLN A 31 5.67 -10.04 -1.99
CA GLN A 31 6.33 -8.92 -2.67
C GLN A 31 6.26 -7.64 -1.83
N ARG A 32 5.08 -7.30 -1.29
CA ARG A 32 4.96 -6.13 -0.40
C ARG A 32 5.87 -6.25 0.83
N ILE A 33 5.80 -7.38 1.54
CA ILE A 33 6.57 -7.61 2.77
C ILE A 33 8.07 -7.55 2.48
N SER A 34 8.52 -8.09 1.35
CA SER A 34 9.93 -8.05 0.94
C SER A 34 10.46 -6.63 0.71
N ARG A 35 9.57 -5.69 0.33
CA ARG A 35 9.88 -4.27 0.19
C ARG A 35 9.74 -3.48 1.49
N HIS A 36 9.38 -4.14 2.59
CA HIS A 36 9.11 -3.50 3.88
C HIS A 36 8.06 -2.38 3.82
N LEU A 37 7.12 -2.47 2.88
CA LEU A 37 6.07 -1.47 2.70
C LEU A 37 4.80 -1.87 3.44
N SER A 38 4.14 -0.91 4.07
CA SER A 38 2.82 -1.14 4.66
C SER A 38 1.73 -1.26 3.57
N PRO A 39 0.58 -1.89 3.89
CA PRO A 39 -0.57 -1.89 2.99
C PRO A 39 -1.02 -0.48 2.58
N GLU A 40 -0.90 0.49 3.48
CA GLU A 40 -1.25 1.88 3.21
C GLU A 40 -0.32 2.53 2.19
N GLU A 41 0.99 2.33 2.34
CA GLU A 41 2.00 2.86 1.43
C GLU A 41 1.84 2.29 0.01
N VAL A 42 1.64 0.98 -0.13
CA VAL A 42 1.38 0.39 -1.44
C VAL A 42 0.08 0.93 -2.04
N SER A 43 -0.99 1.07 -1.23
CA SER A 43 -2.23 1.66 -1.72
C SER A 43 -2.05 3.08 -2.23
N PHE A 44 -1.28 3.89 -1.49
CA PHE A 44 -0.91 5.25 -1.87
C PHE A 44 -0.13 5.25 -3.19
N LEU A 45 0.94 4.47 -3.31
CA LEU A 45 1.74 4.42 -4.54
C LEU A 45 0.92 3.99 -5.75
N MET A 46 -0.03 3.06 -5.57
CA MET A 46 -0.96 2.65 -6.63
C MET A 46 -2.00 3.73 -7.00
N GLY A 47 -2.04 4.86 -6.30
CA GLY A 47 -3.08 5.88 -6.43
C GLY A 47 -4.45 5.42 -5.95
N LYS A 48 -4.55 4.36 -5.15
CA LYS A 48 -5.83 3.83 -4.64
C LYS A 48 -6.14 4.39 -3.26
N SER A 49 -7.37 4.23 -2.78
CA SER A 49 -7.72 4.60 -1.39
C SER A 49 -6.71 4.00 -0.41
N PHE A 50 -6.30 4.74 0.62
CA PHE A 50 -5.22 4.32 1.55
C PHE A 50 -5.48 2.97 2.23
N ASP A 51 -6.73 2.51 2.26
CA ASP A 51 -7.11 1.21 2.81
C ASP A 51 -7.33 0.10 1.77
N PHE A 52 -7.00 0.32 0.49
CA PHE A 52 -7.28 -0.61 -0.60
C PHE A 52 -6.54 -1.94 -0.43
N ILE A 53 -5.21 -1.94 -0.30
CA ILE A 53 -4.43 -3.17 -0.10
C ILE A 53 -4.77 -3.79 1.25
N ASN A 54 -4.98 -3.01 2.30
CA ASN A 54 -5.45 -3.56 3.58
C ASN A 54 -6.79 -4.31 3.44
N LYS A 55 -7.74 -3.76 2.68
CA LYS A 55 -9.03 -4.42 2.38
C LYS A 55 -8.84 -5.68 1.53
N VAL A 56 -7.90 -5.70 0.59
CA VAL A 56 -7.53 -6.89 -0.17
C VAL A 56 -6.94 -7.96 0.77
N GLU A 57 -5.99 -7.57 1.61
CA GLU A 57 -5.29 -8.43 2.56
C GLU A 57 -6.24 -9.13 3.53
N ILE A 58 -7.24 -8.42 4.04
CA ILE A 58 -8.23 -8.96 4.98
C ILE A 58 -9.47 -9.56 4.29
N PHE A 59 -9.40 -9.83 2.98
CA PHE A 59 -10.47 -10.40 2.17
C PHE A 59 -11.78 -9.59 2.08
N LYS A 60 -11.74 -8.30 2.42
CA LYS A 60 -12.89 -7.39 2.24
C LYS A 60 -13.11 -7.06 0.77
N ILE A 61 -12.05 -6.91 -0.02
CA ILE A 61 -12.11 -6.85 -1.50
C ILE A 61 -11.91 -8.27 -2.03
N LYS A 62 -12.92 -8.77 -2.75
CA LYS A 62 -12.98 -10.16 -3.23
C LYS A 62 -12.47 -10.35 -4.66
N ARG A 63 -12.21 -9.27 -5.39
CA ARG A 63 -11.77 -9.30 -6.78
C ARG A 63 -10.67 -8.28 -6.95
N ILE A 64 -9.55 -8.73 -7.50
CA ILE A 64 -8.42 -7.91 -7.90
C ILE A 64 -8.37 -8.05 -9.40
N PHE A 65 -8.34 -6.93 -10.11
CA PHE A 65 -8.31 -6.95 -11.56
C PHE A 65 -6.86 -7.03 -12.04
N VAL A 66 -6.67 -7.50 -13.28
CA VAL A 66 -5.32 -7.53 -13.90
C VAL A 66 -4.67 -6.15 -13.90
N HIS A 67 -5.45 -5.08 -14.11
CA HIS A 67 -4.92 -3.71 -14.03
C HIS A 67 -4.34 -3.39 -12.65
N ASP A 68 -4.97 -3.84 -11.56
CA ASP A 68 -4.43 -3.62 -10.20
C ASP A 68 -3.09 -4.35 -10.02
N LEU A 69 -2.96 -5.55 -10.59
CA LEU A 69 -1.71 -6.31 -10.54
C LEU A 69 -0.61 -5.67 -11.38
N VAL A 70 -0.94 -5.11 -12.55
CA VAL A 70 0.03 -4.38 -13.39
C VAL A 70 0.51 -3.11 -12.67
N VAL A 71 -0.40 -2.36 -12.04
CA VAL A 71 -0.02 -1.18 -11.24
C VAL A 71 0.83 -1.61 -10.04
N MET A 72 0.45 -2.67 -9.33
CA MET A 72 1.23 -3.22 -8.22
C MET A 72 2.62 -3.66 -8.66
N GLN A 73 2.74 -4.31 -9.82
CA GLN A 73 4.02 -4.69 -10.41
C GLN A 73 4.93 -3.48 -10.59
N HIS A 74 4.37 -2.39 -11.15
CA HIS A 74 5.13 -1.17 -11.38
C HIS A 74 5.60 -0.53 -10.08
N VAL A 75 4.71 -0.31 -9.11
CA VAL A 75 5.04 0.42 -7.87
C VAL A 75 5.89 -0.39 -6.89
N LEU A 76 5.93 -1.71 -7.03
CA LEU A 76 6.82 -2.58 -6.26
C LEU A 76 8.11 -2.93 -7.03
N GLU A 77 8.29 -2.35 -8.22
CA GLU A 77 9.47 -2.57 -9.08
C GLU A 77 9.70 -4.06 -9.41
N ILE A 78 8.60 -4.82 -9.55
CA ILE A 78 8.63 -6.24 -9.83
C ILE A 78 9.02 -6.46 -11.29
N LYS A 79 10.07 -7.24 -11.52
CA LYS A 79 10.67 -7.41 -12.85
C LYS A 79 9.73 -8.10 -13.84
N SER A 80 8.89 -9.01 -13.35
CA SER A 80 8.00 -9.79 -14.19
C SER A 80 6.63 -10.01 -13.55
N MET A 81 5.57 -9.91 -14.36
CA MET A 81 4.23 -10.32 -13.94
C MET A 81 4.15 -11.77 -13.46
N ASN A 82 5.08 -12.64 -13.87
CA ASN A 82 5.15 -14.03 -13.42
C ASN A 82 5.42 -14.15 -11.92
N GLU A 83 5.96 -13.10 -11.29
CA GLU A 83 6.19 -13.07 -9.86
C GLU A 83 4.88 -12.85 -9.08
N LEU A 84 3.91 -12.14 -9.66
CA LEU A 84 2.57 -11.91 -9.09
C LEU A 84 1.54 -12.93 -9.54
N MET A 85 1.57 -13.33 -10.82
CA MET A 85 0.65 -14.28 -11.41
C MET A 85 1.38 -15.59 -11.70
N PRO A 86 0.97 -16.72 -11.07
CA PRO A 86 1.56 -18.00 -11.40
C PRO A 86 1.17 -18.42 -12.82
N TYR A 87 2.15 -18.66 -13.68
CA TYR A 87 1.95 -19.23 -15.01
C TYR A 87 2.32 -20.72 -15.03
N GLY A 88 1.60 -21.51 -15.83
CA GLY A 88 1.91 -22.92 -16.06
C GLY A 88 1.66 -23.85 -14.87
N ILE A 89 0.89 -23.40 -13.88
CA ILE A 89 0.43 -24.26 -12.77
C ILE A 89 -0.96 -24.77 -13.11
N ASP A 90 -1.13 -26.09 -13.18
CA ASP A 90 -2.43 -26.72 -13.28
C ASP A 90 -3.11 -26.67 -11.91
N LEU A 91 -3.96 -25.66 -11.71
CA LEU A 91 -4.69 -25.45 -10.47
C LEU A 91 -6.12 -25.91 -10.64
N ALA A 92 -6.62 -26.63 -9.64
CA ALA A 92 -8.02 -27.01 -9.60
C ALA A 92 -8.91 -25.75 -9.65
N SER A 93 -9.89 -25.75 -10.56
CA SER A 93 -10.94 -24.73 -10.64
C SER A 93 -11.97 -24.84 -9.51
N GLN A 94 -11.83 -25.85 -8.64
CA GLN A 94 -12.65 -26.02 -7.46
C GLN A 94 -12.42 -24.87 -6.46
N LYS A 95 -13.53 -24.43 -5.85
CA LYS A 95 -13.50 -23.38 -4.82
C LYS A 95 -13.37 -24.00 -3.43
N TYR A 96 -12.33 -23.60 -2.72
CA TYR A 96 -12.09 -23.96 -1.32
C TYR A 96 -12.37 -22.80 -0.38
N THR A 97 -12.55 -23.11 0.90
CA THR A 97 -12.65 -22.11 1.96
C THR A 97 -11.26 -21.89 2.55
N TYR A 98 -10.86 -20.63 2.68
CA TYR A 98 -9.60 -20.24 3.29
C TYR A 98 -9.85 -19.38 4.53
N GLU A 99 -8.99 -19.55 5.54
CA GLU A 99 -8.94 -18.72 6.75
C GLU A 99 -7.58 -18.03 6.86
N LEU A 100 -7.58 -16.70 6.85
CA LEU A 100 -6.42 -15.91 7.21
C LEU A 100 -6.48 -15.58 8.70
N HIS A 101 -5.47 -16.03 9.43
CA HIS A 101 -5.22 -15.69 10.82
C HIS A 101 -4.14 -14.61 10.85
N LEU A 102 -4.52 -13.41 11.29
CA LEU A 102 -3.62 -12.26 11.39
C LEU A 102 -3.37 -11.97 12.87
N THR A 103 -2.15 -12.26 13.32
CA THR A 103 -1.73 -12.07 14.71
C THR A 103 -0.81 -10.86 14.81
N LYS A 104 -1.28 -9.81 15.49
CA LYS A 104 -0.46 -8.64 15.82
C LYS A 104 0.26 -8.92 17.15
N LEU A 105 1.59 -8.97 17.11
CA LEU A 105 2.46 -9.08 18.28
C LEU A 105 3.09 -7.71 18.59
N GLY A 106 3.90 -7.66 19.64
CA GLY A 106 4.53 -6.42 20.12
C GLY A 106 5.45 -5.74 19.10
N ASP A 107 6.12 -6.51 18.25
CA ASP A 107 7.19 -6.11 17.34
C ASP A 107 6.95 -6.51 15.88
N ARG A 108 6.05 -7.48 15.63
CA ARG A 108 5.76 -8.04 14.30
C ARG A 108 4.27 -8.34 14.08
N VAL A 109 3.92 -8.61 12.84
CA VAL A 109 2.62 -9.15 12.44
C VAL A 109 2.85 -10.51 11.77
N ILE A 110 2.02 -11.49 12.11
CA ILE A 110 2.09 -12.84 11.55
C ILE A 110 0.83 -13.08 10.73
N TYR A 111 1.01 -13.53 9.50
CA TYR A 111 -0.04 -13.98 8.59
C TYR A 111 0.05 -15.50 8.48
N GLU A 112 -1.01 -16.22 8.86
CA GLU A 112 -1.14 -17.66 8.67
C GLU A 112 -2.38 -17.93 7.82
N LEU A 113 -2.21 -18.50 6.62
CA LEU A 113 -3.33 -18.86 5.75
C LEU A 113 -3.56 -20.36 5.82
N TYR A 114 -4.80 -20.74 6.12
CA TYR A 114 -5.23 -22.13 6.13
C TYR A 114 -6.24 -22.40 5.02
N LYS A 115 -6.08 -23.52 4.31
CA LYS A 115 -7.12 -24.14 3.50
C LYS A 115 -7.96 -25.03 4.42
N VAL A 116 -9.27 -24.79 4.45
CA VAL A 116 -10.22 -25.55 5.29
C VAL A 116 -10.84 -26.65 4.45
N ASP A 117 -10.59 -27.88 4.87
CA ASP A 117 -11.33 -29.06 4.41
C ASP A 117 -12.58 -29.22 5.29
N VAL A 118 -13.74 -29.01 4.68
CA VAL A 118 -15.03 -29.09 5.37
C VAL A 118 -15.48 -30.55 5.52
N GLU A 119 -15.02 -31.46 4.66
CA GLU A 119 -15.42 -32.86 4.68
C GLU A 119 -14.63 -33.65 5.73
N GLN A 120 -13.36 -33.28 5.93
CA GLN A 120 -12.48 -33.96 6.90
C GLN A 120 -12.32 -33.20 8.22
N GLU A 121 -12.99 -32.06 8.39
CA GLU A 121 -12.79 -31.12 9.52
C GLU A 121 -11.32 -30.70 9.73
N GLN A 122 -10.50 -30.70 8.67
CA GLN A 122 -9.08 -30.39 8.75
C GLN A 122 -8.78 -28.96 8.28
N LYS A 123 -7.73 -28.38 8.87
CA LYS A 123 -7.13 -27.11 8.40
C LYS A 123 -5.69 -27.39 7.98
N VAL A 124 -5.41 -27.19 6.70
CA VAL A 124 -4.07 -27.33 6.15
C VAL A 124 -3.44 -25.95 6.09
N LEU A 125 -2.26 -25.77 6.69
CA LEU A 125 -1.51 -24.52 6.60
C LEU A 125 -0.92 -24.40 5.20
N GLU A 126 -1.35 -23.39 4.45
CA GLU A 126 -0.85 -23.10 3.10
C GLU A 126 0.45 -22.30 3.16
N PHE A 127 0.47 -21.26 4.01
CA PHE A 127 1.68 -20.48 4.23
C PHE A 127 1.65 -19.75 5.58
N LYS A 128 2.85 -19.34 6.00
CA LYS A 128 3.08 -18.44 7.12
C LYS A 128 4.08 -17.36 6.72
N LEU A 129 3.69 -16.09 6.85
CA LEU A 129 4.53 -14.93 6.58
C LEU A 129 4.65 -14.05 7.82
N ILE A 130 5.80 -13.40 7.98
CA ILE A 130 6.08 -12.47 9.06
C ILE A 130 6.36 -11.10 8.44
N ASP A 131 5.65 -10.10 8.94
CA ASP A 131 5.78 -8.70 8.56
C ASP A 131 6.18 -7.87 9.79
N ILE A 132 6.73 -6.69 9.55
CA ILE A 132 7.08 -5.73 10.60
C ILE A 132 5.84 -4.97 11.10
N ARG A 133 6.00 -4.27 12.22
CA ARG A 133 4.98 -3.35 12.75
C ARG A 133 5.13 -1.96 12.13
N HIS A 134 4.42 -1.72 11.03
CA HIS A 134 4.43 -0.45 10.27
C HIS A 134 3.88 0.78 11.05
N ASP A 135 3.18 0.55 12.16
CA ASP A 135 2.71 1.59 13.07
C ASP A 135 3.76 2.02 14.11
N LEU A 136 4.93 1.38 14.13
CA LEU A 136 6.07 1.78 14.95
C LEU A 136 7.11 2.48 14.07
N ASP A 137 7.61 3.63 14.51
CA ASP A 137 8.74 4.33 13.87
C ASP A 137 9.96 4.24 14.80
N PRO A 138 10.90 3.31 14.56
CA PRO A 138 12.11 3.22 15.37
C PRO A 138 13.16 4.29 15.02
N TYR A 139 12.96 5.11 13.98
CA TYR A 139 13.96 6.02 13.42
C TYR A 139 13.47 7.48 13.29
N GLU A 140 12.77 7.99 14.30
CA GLU A 140 12.10 9.31 14.27
C GLU A 140 12.98 10.47 13.76
N ILE A 141 14.26 10.53 14.17
CA ILE A 141 15.19 11.59 13.72
C ILE A 141 15.42 11.53 12.21
N SER A 142 15.70 10.34 11.67
CA SER A 142 15.88 10.12 10.23
C SER A 142 14.60 10.44 9.47
N THR A 143 13.44 10.09 10.02
CA THR A 143 12.13 10.42 9.48
C THR A 143 11.94 11.94 9.35
N ILE A 144 12.29 12.72 10.38
CA ILE A 144 12.17 14.19 10.35
C ILE A 144 13.05 14.80 9.26
N GLU A 145 14.31 14.35 9.14
CA GLU A 145 15.22 14.85 8.11
C GLU A 145 14.76 14.49 6.70
N GLU A 146 14.23 13.28 6.51
CA GLU A 146 13.69 12.85 5.23
C GLU A 146 12.47 13.68 4.81
N VAL A 147 11.52 13.89 5.72
CA VAL A 147 10.33 14.72 5.48
C VAL A 147 10.74 16.15 5.08
N LYS A 148 11.70 16.77 5.78
CA LYS A 148 12.20 18.11 5.44
C LYS A 148 12.79 18.17 4.02
N LYS A 149 13.61 17.18 3.65
CA LYS A 149 14.24 17.12 2.32
C LYS A 149 13.21 16.92 1.20
N ILE A 150 12.22 16.05 1.43
CA ILE A 150 11.11 15.84 0.48
C ILE A 150 10.29 17.13 0.34
N SER A 151 9.95 17.78 1.46
CA SER A 151 9.17 19.02 1.47
C SER A 151 9.86 20.13 0.68
N ALA A 152 11.14 20.39 0.93
CA ALA A 152 11.91 21.40 0.21
C ALA A 152 11.98 21.09 -1.29
N LEU A 153 12.28 19.85 -1.66
CA LEU A 153 12.34 19.43 -3.07
C LEU A 153 11.00 19.65 -3.78
N LEU A 154 9.89 19.24 -3.17
CA LEU A 154 8.58 19.37 -3.80
C LEU A 154 8.13 20.83 -3.89
N ASP A 155 8.45 21.67 -2.90
CA ASP A 155 8.21 23.11 -2.99
C ASP A 155 8.96 23.77 -4.15
N GLU A 156 10.23 23.40 -4.38
CA GLU A 156 10.99 23.85 -5.55
C GLU A 156 10.36 23.38 -6.86
N ASN A 157 9.94 22.11 -6.93
CA ASN A 157 9.29 21.56 -8.13
C ASN A 157 7.91 22.18 -8.38
N MET A 158 7.17 22.56 -7.34
CA MET A 158 5.94 23.35 -7.48
C MET A 158 6.21 24.69 -8.13
N ALA A 159 7.24 25.42 -7.69
CA ALA A 159 7.61 26.69 -8.30
C ALA A 159 8.03 26.56 -9.77
N MET A 160 8.56 25.40 -10.17
CA MET A 160 8.88 25.06 -11.56
C MET A 160 7.68 24.54 -12.37
N GLY A 161 6.48 24.47 -11.79
CA GLY A 161 5.26 24.05 -12.48
C GLY A 161 5.09 22.52 -12.60
N TYR A 162 5.80 21.71 -11.80
CA TYR A 162 5.68 20.25 -11.84
C TYR A 162 4.25 19.77 -11.59
N PHE A 163 3.51 20.44 -10.69
CA PHE A 163 2.12 20.12 -10.36
C PHE A 163 1.09 20.88 -11.23
N ASN A 164 1.51 21.54 -12.32
CA ASN A 164 0.56 22.18 -13.26
C ASN A 164 -0.30 21.15 -14.01
N GLU A 165 0.18 19.90 -14.05
CA GLU A 165 -0.56 18.75 -14.54
C GLU A 165 -0.75 17.73 -13.41
N GLU A 166 -1.69 16.82 -13.61
CA GLU A 166 -1.92 15.72 -12.69
C GLU A 166 -0.68 14.82 -12.60
N LYS A 167 -0.22 14.56 -11.36
CA LYS A 167 0.90 13.66 -11.05
C LYS A 167 0.43 12.53 -10.15
N ARG A 168 0.72 11.30 -10.52
CA ARG A 168 0.40 10.13 -9.71
C ARG A 168 1.35 10.03 -8.51
N PRO A 169 0.92 9.38 -7.43
CA PRO A 169 1.76 9.17 -6.24
C PRO A 169 3.11 8.52 -6.52
N ASP A 170 3.13 7.50 -7.38
CA ASP A 170 4.36 6.78 -7.77
C ASP A 170 5.30 7.66 -8.62
N GLU A 171 4.77 8.55 -9.46
CA GLU A 171 5.58 9.50 -10.22
C GLU A 171 6.28 10.51 -9.31
N ILE A 172 5.56 11.00 -8.29
CA ILE A 172 6.11 11.92 -7.30
C ILE A 172 7.16 11.21 -6.43
N HIS A 173 6.90 9.96 -6.03
CA HIS A 173 7.83 9.13 -5.28
C HIS A 173 9.12 8.88 -6.07
N ASN A 174 9.00 8.46 -7.34
CA ASN A 174 10.14 8.24 -8.24
C ASN A 174 10.96 9.52 -8.45
N LEU A 175 10.31 10.69 -8.60
CA LEU A 175 11.00 11.97 -8.67
C LEU A 175 11.83 12.22 -7.41
N CYS A 176 11.24 12.01 -6.24
CA CYS A 176 11.93 12.22 -4.96
C CYS A 176 13.10 11.27 -4.79
N CYS A 177 12.92 9.97 -5.09
CA CYS A 177 14.00 8.99 -5.02
C CYS A 177 15.17 9.38 -5.94
N ALA A 178 14.86 9.76 -7.19
CA ALA A 178 15.87 10.14 -8.17
C ALA A 178 16.61 11.44 -7.80
N LYS A 179 15.91 12.47 -7.29
CA LYS A 179 16.51 13.77 -6.98
C LYS A 179 17.25 13.80 -5.65
N LEU A 180 16.86 12.96 -4.69
CA LEU A 180 17.52 12.84 -3.39
C LEU A 180 18.58 11.73 -3.37
N ASP A 181 18.77 11.01 -4.48
CA ASP A 181 19.72 9.91 -4.66
C ASP A 181 19.64 8.85 -3.55
N ARG A 182 18.41 8.47 -3.19
CA ARG A 182 18.12 7.46 -2.17
C ARG A 182 16.68 6.96 -2.27
N ASP A 183 16.42 5.75 -1.79
CA ASP A 183 15.06 5.27 -1.61
C ASP A 183 14.39 6.02 -0.45
N ILE A 184 13.28 6.71 -0.72
CA ILE A 184 12.52 7.43 0.29
C ILE A 184 11.32 6.61 0.75
N HIS A 185 10.98 6.67 2.03
CA HIS A 185 9.83 5.92 2.54
C HIS A 185 8.53 6.57 2.06
N PRO A 186 7.61 5.83 1.39
CA PRO A 186 6.36 6.40 0.91
C PRO A 186 5.52 7.04 2.02
N LYS A 187 5.55 6.50 3.25
CA LYS A 187 4.88 7.10 4.41
C LYS A 187 5.34 8.53 4.71
N ASN A 188 6.60 8.85 4.45
CA ASN A 188 7.13 10.20 4.64
C ASN A 188 6.70 11.15 3.52
N LEU A 189 6.58 10.65 2.29
CA LEU A 189 5.99 11.41 1.19
C LEU A 189 4.49 11.68 1.43
N ILE A 190 3.73 10.70 1.94
CA ILE A 190 2.31 10.89 2.31
C ILE A 190 2.18 12.06 3.28
N LYS A 191 3.00 12.12 4.35
CA LYS A 191 2.98 13.23 5.31
C LYS A 191 3.17 14.59 4.66
N VAL A 192 4.18 14.72 3.78
CA VAL A 192 4.46 15.99 3.08
C VAL A 192 3.30 16.39 2.17
N LEU A 193 2.73 15.43 1.43
CA LEU A 193 1.60 15.71 0.56
C LEU A 193 0.33 16.07 1.34
N ASP A 194 0.09 15.44 2.50
CA ASP A 194 -1.00 15.80 3.40
C ASP A 194 -0.84 17.23 3.92
N ASP A 195 0.38 17.65 4.29
CA ASP A 195 0.65 19.04 4.65
C ASP A 195 0.32 20.00 3.50
N PHE A 196 0.69 19.64 2.26
CA PHE A 196 0.41 20.46 1.08
C PHE A 196 -1.08 20.51 0.70
N LEU A 197 -1.83 19.43 0.94
CA LEU A 197 -3.29 19.39 0.80
C LEU A 197 -3.98 20.33 1.81
N ASN A 198 -3.37 20.55 2.96
CA ASN A 198 -3.90 21.37 4.05
C ASN A 198 -3.45 22.84 3.99
N ARG A 199 -2.60 23.22 3.02
CA ARG A 199 -2.22 24.62 2.81
C ARG A 199 -3.42 25.50 2.44
N SER A 200 -3.28 26.79 2.72
CA SER A 200 -4.22 27.84 2.38
C SER A 200 -3.67 28.83 1.34
N ASP A 201 -2.45 28.61 0.85
CA ASP A 201 -1.77 29.46 -0.10
C ASP A 201 -1.94 28.98 -1.55
N GLU A 202 -1.38 29.73 -2.51
CA GLU A 202 -1.38 29.41 -3.94
C GLU A 202 -0.58 28.14 -4.28
N ARG A 203 0.19 27.59 -3.33
CA ARG A 203 0.96 26.35 -3.49
C ARG A 203 0.21 25.14 -2.95
N LYS A 204 -1.06 25.30 -2.62
CA LYS A 204 -1.93 24.19 -2.25
C LYS A 204 -2.07 23.20 -3.39
N VAL A 205 -1.87 21.92 -3.10
CA VAL A 205 -2.25 20.84 -4.02
C VAL A 205 -3.64 20.32 -3.68
N ILE A 206 -4.31 19.73 -4.66
CA ILE A 206 -5.56 19.00 -4.47
C ILE A 206 -5.40 17.57 -4.95
N ARG A 207 -6.13 16.66 -4.29
CA ARG A 207 -6.23 15.27 -4.71
C ARG A 207 -7.38 15.13 -5.69
N LYS A 208 -7.06 14.88 -6.96
CA LYS A 208 -8.03 14.67 -8.03
C LYS A 208 -8.32 13.18 -8.16
N ALA A 209 -9.55 12.78 -7.83
CA ALA A 209 -9.98 11.40 -7.99
C ALA A 209 -10.31 11.09 -9.46
N SER A 210 -10.00 9.87 -9.88
CA SER A 210 -10.35 9.30 -11.17
C SER A 210 -10.95 7.90 -10.98
N GLN A 211 -11.44 7.29 -12.06
CA GLN A 211 -11.96 5.92 -12.02
C GLN A 211 -10.88 4.90 -11.59
N TYR A 212 -9.61 5.18 -11.89
CA TYR A 212 -8.52 4.24 -11.69
C TYR A 212 -7.70 4.51 -10.44
N GLY A 213 -7.91 5.67 -9.80
CA GLY A 213 -7.18 6.07 -8.59
C GLY A 213 -7.31 7.56 -8.29
N PHE A 214 -6.22 8.17 -7.85
CA PHE A 214 -6.11 9.62 -7.70
C PHE A 214 -4.72 10.10 -8.10
N GLY A 215 -4.65 11.38 -8.48
CA GLY A 215 -3.42 12.12 -8.65
C GLY A 215 -3.43 13.42 -7.84
N TYR A 216 -2.30 14.09 -7.84
CA TYR A 216 -2.10 15.41 -7.25
C TYR A 216 -1.92 16.44 -8.35
N ILE A 217 -2.58 17.59 -8.20
CA ILE A 217 -2.45 18.74 -9.08
C ILE A 217 -2.47 20.01 -8.23
N LEU A 218 -1.83 21.07 -8.69
CA LEU A 218 -1.91 22.37 -8.04
C LEU A 218 -3.38 22.83 -8.04
N ALA A 219 -3.83 23.41 -6.94
CA ALA A 219 -5.09 24.13 -6.92
C ALA A 219 -4.97 25.30 -7.89
N ALA A 220 -5.81 25.36 -8.92
CA ALA A 220 -5.94 26.59 -9.70
C ALA A 220 -6.27 27.74 -8.74
N PRO A 221 -5.73 28.96 -8.95
CA PRO A 221 -6.19 30.11 -8.19
C PRO A 221 -7.71 30.15 -8.32
N MET A 222 -8.43 30.13 -7.20
CA MET A 222 -9.88 30.31 -7.20
C MET A 222 -10.13 31.62 -7.94
N GLU A 223 -10.68 31.55 -9.15
CA GLU A 223 -11.28 32.74 -9.75
C GLU A 223 -12.27 33.27 -8.72
N SER A 224 -11.95 34.45 -8.18
CA SER A 224 -12.82 35.18 -7.28
C SER A 224 -14.17 35.25 -7.98
N THR A 225 -15.16 34.54 -7.43
CA THR A 225 -16.55 34.74 -7.79
C THR A 225 -17.00 36.08 -7.21
N GLU A 226 -16.43 37.18 -7.73
CA GLU A 226 -17.06 38.48 -7.68
C GLU A 226 -18.26 38.41 -8.62
N LYS A 227 -19.41 38.10 -8.03
CA LYS A 227 -20.71 38.41 -8.62
C LYS A 227 -20.73 39.91 -8.90
N LYS A 228 -20.68 40.27 -10.19
CA LYS A 228 -21.16 41.57 -10.66
C LYS A 228 -22.68 41.65 -10.56
#